data_AF-A0A0N7L002-F1
#
_entry.id   AF-A0A0N7L002-F1
#
_cell.length_a   1.000
_cell.length_b   1.000
_cell.length_c   1.000
_cell.angle_alpha   90.00
_cell.angle_beta   90.00
_cell.angle_gamma   90.00
#
_symmetry.space_group_name_H-M   'P 1'
#
loop_
_entity.id
_entity.type
_entity.pdbx_description
1 polymer ?
#
loop_
_entity_poly.entity_id
_entity_poly.type
_entity_poly.pdbx_seq_one_letter_code
_entity_poly.pdbx_strand_id
1 'polypeptide(L)'
;MLSLRQQWQQDTARRLRQLSAQLQADDFWQFRGAGTVVQLARQVGESSPARILDWMDGLEPLSFDAAARIADFTGCCRDWLIEGRSDPFPAADIGNPADYEHFFCPEERGDWRFYLIRFADGQLFSIRHDRNTDAWGAGYMGGRFYLQDGMGSGGMGNLKRFLQFLKARRIHLKADSFDRAENSDDTGLHHPCYYARNSALAQTDWLPQLLQGNLPDRWASDASELNYMLSEVRDAPDGTAI
;
A
#
# COMPACT_ATOMS: atom_id res chain seq x y z
N MET A 1 33.77 -14.29 -16.99
CA MET A 1 33.36 -14.06 -15.59
C MET A 1 33.34 -12.54 -15.38
N LEU A 2 32.20 -11.98 -14.97
CA LEU A 2 32.12 -10.53 -14.70
C LEU A 2 32.81 -10.22 -13.37
N SER A 3 33.41 -9.03 -13.27
CA SER A 3 33.84 -8.50 -11.97
C SER A 3 32.64 -8.22 -11.07
N LEU A 4 32.83 -8.16 -9.74
CA LEU A 4 31.77 -7.81 -8.79
C LEU A 4 31.10 -6.48 -9.15
N ARG A 5 31.88 -5.49 -9.57
CA ARG A 5 31.37 -4.19 -10.05
C ARG A 5 30.46 -4.34 -11.27
N GLN A 6 30.90 -5.08 -12.28
CA GLN A 6 30.12 -5.30 -13.50
C GLN A 6 28.85 -6.09 -13.22
N GLN A 7 28.92 -7.10 -12.34
CA GLN A 7 27.75 -7.87 -11.93
C GLN A 7 26.72 -6.97 -11.24
N TRP A 8 27.15 -6.19 -10.24
CA TRP A 8 26.28 -5.24 -9.55
C TRP A 8 25.64 -4.21 -10.49
N GLN A 9 26.42 -3.67 -11.44
CA GLN A 9 25.94 -2.71 -12.43
C GLN A 9 24.85 -3.34 -13.34
N GLN A 10 25.07 -4.57 -13.82
CA GLN A 10 24.10 -5.28 -14.65
C GLN A 10 22.84 -5.68 -13.86
N ASP A 11 22.98 -6.05 -12.59
CA ASP A 11 21.85 -6.36 -11.72
C ASP A 11 20.99 -5.12 -11.42
N THR A 12 21.63 -3.97 -11.21
CA THR A 12 20.93 -2.69 -11.00
C THR A 12 20.22 -2.23 -12.27
N ALA A 13 20.87 -2.37 -13.42
CA ALA A 13 20.27 -2.11 -14.73
C ALA A 13 19.01 -2.96 -14.98
N ARG A 14 19.08 -4.25 -14.65
CA ARG A 14 17.94 -5.17 -14.71
C ARG A 14 16.79 -4.73 -13.82
N ARG A 15 17.06 -4.34 -12.57
CA ARG A 15 16.03 -3.87 -11.63
C ARG A 15 15.40 -2.55 -12.09
N LEU A 16 16.17 -1.62 -12.64
CA LEU A 16 15.62 -0.37 -13.19
C LEU A 16 14.69 -0.65 -14.38
N ARG A 17 15.05 -1.61 -15.25
CA ARG A 17 14.15 -2.08 -16.33
C ARG A 17 12.89 -2.74 -15.77
N GLN A 18 13.02 -3.57 -14.74
CA GLN A 18 11.89 -4.19 -14.05
C GLN A 18 10.96 -3.13 -13.45
N LEU A 19 11.49 -2.13 -12.76
CA LEU A 19 10.72 -1.02 -12.21
C LEU A 19 9.95 -0.28 -13.30
N SER A 20 10.62 0.09 -14.40
CA SER A 20 9.97 0.80 -15.50
C SER A 20 8.82 0.00 -16.11
N ALA A 21 9.00 -1.32 -16.29
CA ALA A 21 7.96 -2.19 -16.81
C ALA A 21 6.81 -2.35 -15.80
N GLN A 22 7.14 -2.49 -14.51
CA GLN A 22 6.18 -2.63 -13.43
C GLN A 22 5.31 -1.39 -13.28
N LEU A 23 5.88 -0.18 -13.31
CA LEU A 23 5.12 1.08 -13.27
C LEU A 23 4.15 1.21 -14.45
N GLN A 24 4.53 0.71 -15.63
CA GLN A 24 3.65 0.69 -16.80
C GLN A 24 2.50 -0.31 -16.62
N ALA A 25 2.79 -1.54 -16.18
CA ALA A 25 1.76 -2.53 -15.86
C ALA A 25 0.86 -2.05 -14.70
N ASP A 26 1.44 -1.26 -13.80
CA ASP A 26 0.78 -0.74 -12.63
C ASP A 26 -0.05 0.53 -12.90
N ASP A 27 -0.24 0.94 -14.17
CA ASP A 27 -0.88 2.20 -14.59
C ASP A 27 -0.48 3.40 -13.71
N PHE A 28 0.74 3.39 -13.17
CA PHE A 28 1.28 4.50 -12.39
C PHE A 28 1.19 5.81 -13.18
N TRP A 29 1.29 5.70 -14.50
CA TRP A 29 1.29 6.83 -15.42
C TRP A 29 -0.09 7.40 -15.78
N GLN A 30 -1.21 6.76 -15.39
CA GLN A 30 -2.57 7.10 -15.84
C GLN A 30 -2.92 8.60 -15.73
N PHE A 31 -2.36 9.31 -14.73
CA PHE A 31 -2.51 10.75 -14.55
C PHE A 31 -1.20 11.54 -14.56
N ARG A 32 -0.08 10.86 -14.81
CA ARG A 32 1.25 11.46 -14.83
C ARG A 32 1.74 11.69 -16.26
N GLY A 33 1.29 10.89 -17.24
CA GLY A 33 1.50 11.07 -18.69
C GLY A 33 1.67 9.75 -19.46
N ALA A 34 2.49 9.74 -20.51
CA ALA A 34 2.66 8.60 -21.41
C ALA A 34 3.46 7.41 -20.85
N GLY A 35 4.21 7.59 -19.77
CA GLY A 35 4.98 6.51 -19.14
C GLY A 35 6.24 6.07 -19.85
N THR A 36 6.80 6.96 -20.67
CA THR A 36 8.05 6.69 -21.38
C THR A 36 9.27 6.94 -20.49
N VAL A 37 10.41 6.34 -20.83
CA VAL A 37 11.71 6.62 -20.20
C VAL A 37 12.07 8.11 -20.27
N VAL A 38 11.70 8.80 -21.35
CA VAL A 38 11.89 10.25 -21.51
C VAL A 38 11.14 11.02 -20.43
N GLN A 39 9.92 10.58 -20.13
CA GLN A 39 9.12 11.20 -19.11
C GLN A 39 9.65 10.89 -17.71
N LEU A 40 10.08 9.66 -17.45
CA LEU A 40 10.74 9.30 -16.20
C LEU A 40 11.98 10.19 -15.97
N ALA A 41 12.85 10.32 -16.98
CA ALA A 41 14.05 11.16 -16.93
C ALA A 41 13.72 12.61 -16.55
N ARG A 42 12.68 13.17 -17.17
CA ARG A 42 12.22 14.53 -16.84
C ARG A 42 11.74 14.65 -15.39
N GLN A 43 10.99 13.68 -14.90
CA GLN A 43 10.41 13.72 -13.54
C GLN A 43 11.46 13.55 -12.45
N VAL A 44 12.49 12.72 -12.69
CA VAL A 44 13.61 12.53 -11.74
C VAL A 44 14.73 13.56 -11.90
N GLY A 45 14.51 14.58 -12.75
CA GLY A 45 15.39 15.74 -12.88
C GLY A 45 16.63 15.55 -13.76
N GLU A 46 16.65 14.56 -14.65
CA GLU A 46 17.73 14.41 -15.62
C GLU A 46 17.59 15.42 -16.77
N SER A 47 18.72 15.91 -17.26
CA SER A 47 18.78 16.87 -18.37
C SER A 47 18.37 16.26 -19.72
N SER A 48 18.45 14.93 -19.85
CA SER A 48 18.07 14.17 -21.04
C SER A 48 17.80 12.70 -20.67
N PRO A 49 17.11 11.91 -21.51
CA PRO A 49 16.90 10.48 -21.26
C PRO A 49 18.16 9.62 -21.35
N ALA A 50 19.27 10.14 -21.91
CA ALA A 50 20.47 9.35 -22.22
C ALA A 50 21.00 8.61 -20.98
N ARG A 51 21.11 9.29 -19.84
CA ARG A 51 21.62 8.69 -18.60
C ARG A 51 20.76 7.54 -18.09
N ILE A 52 19.43 7.69 -18.12
CA ILE A 52 18.55 6.60 -17.70
C ILE A 52 18.70 5.40 -18.64
N LEU A 53 18.83 5.64 -19.95
CA LEU A 53 19.06 4.57 -20.92
C LEU A 53 20.41 3.88 -20.65
N ASP A 54 21.48 4.64 -20.41
CA ASP A 54 22.80 4.10 -20.07
C ASP A 54 22.78 3.27 -18.77
N TRP A 55 21.98 3.68 -17.77
CA TRP A 55 21.77 2.88 -16.55
C TRP A 55 20.95 1.62 -16.83
N MET A 56 19.90 1.68 -17.65
CA MET A 56 19.05 0.54 -18.00
C MET A 56 19.78 -0.51 -18.85
N ASP A 57 20.71 -0.06 -19.69
CA ASP A 57 21.58 -0.91 -20.51
C ASP A 57 22.81 -1.41 -19.73
N GLY A 58 23.02 -0.88 -18.52
CA GLY A 58 24.17 -1.23 -17.68
C GLY A 58 25.50 -0.76 -18.28
N LEU A 59 25.49 0.32 -19.04
CA LEU A 59 26.68 1.01 -19.57
C LEU A 59 27.30 1.93 -18.51
N GLU A 60 26.45 2.58 -17.72
CA GLU A 60 26.85 3.40 -16.57
C GLU A 60 26.28 2.84 -15.26
N PRO A 61 26.99 3.01 -14.12
CA PRO A 61 26.46 2.66 -12.81
C PRO A 61 25.38 3.67 -12.36
N LEU A 62 24.26 3.16 -11.83
CA LEU A 62 23.26 4.00 -11.18
C LEU A 62 23.83 4.56 -9.87
N SER A 63 23.91 5.89 -9.77
CA SER A 63 24.36 6.55 -8.53
C SER A 63 23.30 6.48 -7.42
N PHE A 64 23.73 6.57 -6.16
CA PHE A 64 22.80 6.61 -5.02
C PHE A 64 21.85 7.81 -5.06
N ASP A 65 22.34 8.98 -5.48
CA ASP A 65 21.50 10.17 -5.62
C ASP A 65 20.42 9.99 -6.69
N ALA A 66 20.76 9.37 -7.83
CA ALA A 66 19.80 9.07 -8.87
C ALA A 66 18.77 8.02 -8.41
N ALA A 67 19.21 6.97 -7.72
CA ALA A 67 18.31 5.98 -7.14
C ALA A 67 17.37 6.59 -6.10
N ALA A 68 17.83 7.55 -5.29
CA ALA A 68 16.99 8.29 -4.35
C ALA A 68 15.90 9.07 -5.08
N ARG A 69 16.25 9.87 -6.11
CA ARG A 69 15.24 10.62 -6.89
C ARG A 69 14.23 9.72 -7.60
N ILE A 70 14.68 8.57 -8.12
CA ILE A 70 13.79 7.57 -8.72
C ILE A 70 12.85 6.99 -7.67
N ALA A 71 13.38 6.59 -6.51
CA ALA A 71 12.58 6.07 -5.40
C ALA A 71 11.57 7.10 -4.89
N ASP A 72 11.97 8.35 -4.69
CA ASP A 72 11.10 9.43 -4.22
C ASP A 72 9.94 9.70 -5.20
N PHE A 73 10.22 9.70 -6.51
CA PHE A 73 9.19 9.92 -7.53
C PHE A 73 8.25 8.72 -7.69
N THR A 74 8.79 7.50 -7.64
CA THR A 74 8.05 6.28 -7.98
C THR A 74 7.45 5.56 -6.77
N GLY A 75 7.88 5.92 -5.56
CA GLY A 75 7.54 5.19 -4.32
C GLY A 75 8.24 3.83 -4.18
N CYS A 76 9.20 3.48 -5.05
CA CYS A 76 9.90 2.19 -4.95
C CYS A 76 10.92 2.15 -3.80
N CYS A 77 11.22 0.96 -3.29
CA CYS A 77 12.29 0.73 -2.33
C CYS A 77 13.67 0.98 -2.96
N ARG A 78 14.40 1.96 -2.43
CA ARG A 78 15.77 2.28 -2.88
C ARG A 78 16.74 1.11 -2.69
N ASP A 79 16.63 0.39 -1.57
CA ASP A 79 17.52 -0.73 -1.25
C ASP A 79 17.25 -1.93 -2.16
N TRP A 80 16.00 -2.14 -2.57
CA TRP A 80 15.67 -3.05 -3.65
C TRP A 80 16.32 -2.61 -4.95
N LEU A 81 16.17 -1.35 -5.35
CA LEU A 81 16.71 -0.87 -6.62
C LEU A 81 18.24 -1.03 -6.70
N ILE A 82 18.96 -0.68 -5.64
CA ILE A 82 20.42 -0.70 -5.59
C ILE A 82 21.01 -2.08 -5.26
N GLU A 83 20.44 -2.80 -4.30
CA GLU A 83 21.02 -4.06 -3.78
C GLU A 83 20.20 -5.30 -4.12
N GLY A 84 18.93 -5.14 -4.51
CA GLY A 84 18.00 -6.26 -4.74
C GLY A 84 17.50 -6.91 -3.46
N ARG A 85 17.54 -6.19 -2.32
CA ARG A 85 16.94 -6.66 -1.06
C ARG A 85 15.48 -6.23 -1.00
N SER A 86 14.64 -7.01 -0.32
CA SER A 86 13.20 -6.76 -0.18
C SER A 86 12.45 -6.71 -1.53
N ASP A 87 11.20 -6.28 -1.50
CA ASP A 87 10.34 -6.12 -2.66
C ASP A 87 10.45 -4.69 -3.24
N PRO A 88 10.06 -4.46 -4.51
CA PRO A 88 10.09 -3.12 -5.11
C PRO A 88 9.19 -2.11 -4.42
N PHE A 89 8.04 -2.53 -3.87
CA PHE A 89 7.06 -1.66 -3.22
C PHE A 89 6.62 -2.25 -1.87
N PRO A 90 7.54 -2.36 -0.90
CA PRO A 90 7.26 -3.07 0.34
C PRO A 90 6.16 -2.36 1.13
N ALA A 91 5.23 -3.15 1.66
CA ALA A 91 4.23 -2.68 2.61
C ALA A 91 4.70 -2.96 4.04
N ALA A 92 4.56 -1.99 4.93
CA ALA A 92 4.92 -2.16 6.33
C ALA A 92 3.82 -2.92 7.10
N ASP A 93 4.20 -3.70 8.12
CA ASP A 93 3.22 -4.17 9.12
C ASP A 93 2.76 -2.98 9.94
N ILE A 94 1.49 -2.60 9.78
CA ILE A 94 0.85 -1.51 10.51
C ILE A 94 -0.12 -2.02 11.57
N GLY A 95 -0.09 -3.32 11.90
CA GLY A 95 -1.07 -3.91 12.79
C GLY A 95 -0.98 -3.48 14.27
N ASN A 96 0.08 -2.78 14.71
CA ASN A 96 0.11 -2.17 16.05
C ASN A 96 -0.70 -0.88 16.11
N PRO A 97 -1.26 -0.53 17.29
CA PRO A 97 -1.88 0.77 17.53
C PRO A 97 -1.04 1.98 17.11
N ALA A 98 0.23 2.04 17.52
CA ALA A 98 1.10 3.14 17.16
C ALA A 98 1.37 3.23 15.64
N ASP A 99 1.45 2.08 14.96
CA ASP A 99 1.82 2.02 13.55
C ASP A 99 0.64 2.39 12.65
N TYR A 100 -0.57 1.84 12.88
CA TYR A 100 -1.73 2.30 12.13
C TYR A 100 -2.12 3.73 12.49
N GLU A 101 -1.88 4.20 13.71
CA GLU A 101 -2.13 5.61 14.06
C GLU A 101 -1.23 6.52 13.24
N HIS A 102 0.06 6.22 13.14
CA HIS A 102 0.98 6.95 12.27
C HIS A 102 0.60 6.85 10.77
N PHE A 103 0.11 5.68 10.34
CA PHE A 103 -0.32 5.48 8.95
C PHE A 103 -1.57 6.30 8.60
N PHE A 104 -2.62 6.24 9.42
CA PHE A 104 -3.92 6.88 9.15
C PHE A 104 -4.00 8.33 9.64
N CYS A 105 -3.09 8.77 10.51
CA CYS A 105 -3.00 10.14 11.00
C CYS A 105 -1.59 10.71 10.76
N PRO A 106 -1.17 10.89 9.49
CA PRO A 106 0.11 11.53 9.20
C PRO A 106 0.16 12.95 9.78
N GLU A 107 1.35 13.35 10.26
CA GLU A 107 1.57 14.68 10.84
C GLU A 107 1.42 15.80 9.78
N GLU A 108 1.71 15.47 8.52
CA GLU A 108 1.63 16.39 7.40
C GLU A 108 0.19 16.60 6.92
N ARG A 109 -0.12 17.85 6.57
CA ARG A 109 -1.40 18.17 5.91
C ARG A 109 -1.37 17.65 4.48
N GLY A 110 -2.35 16.81 4.14
CA GLY A 110 -2.54 16.25 2.80
C GLY A 110 -4.02 16.07 2.46
N ASP A 111 -4.31 15.82 1.19
CA ASP A 111 -5.65 15.42 0.75
C ASP A 111 -5.71 13.90 0.69
N TRP A 112 -5.74 13.30 1.88
CA TRP A 112 -5.59 11.87 2.07
C TRP A 112 -6.86 11.10 1.65
N ARG A 113 -6.67 10.11 0.78
CA ARG A 113 -7.64 9.04 0.53
C ARG A 113 -7.05 7.72 1.01
N PHE A 114 -7.92 6.88 1.56
CA PHE A 114 -7.51 5.60 2.09
C PHE A 114 -8.30 4.49 1.41
N TYR A 115 -7.67 3.35 1.19
CA TYR A 115 -8.31 2.18 0.61
C TYR A 115 -8.05 1.01 1.55
N LEU A 116 -9.11 0.37 2.04
CA LEU A 116 -9.02 -0.79 2.92
C LEU A 116 -9.45 -2.02 2.12
N ILE A 117 -8.50 -2.88 1.82
CA ILE A 117 -8.64 -3.99 0.89
C ILE A 117 -8.50 -5.29 1.67
N ARG A 118 -9.56 -6.08 1.68
CA ARG A 118 -9.60 -7.41 2.27
C ARG A 118 -9.27 -8.44 1.20
N PHE A 119 -8.24 -9.24 1.42
CA PHE A 119 -7.90 -10.37 0.54
C PHE A 119 -8.68 -11.64 0.93
N ALA A 120 -8.65 -12.66 0.08
CA ALA A 120 -9.41 -13.90 0.26
C ALA A 120 -8.96 -14.71 1.49
N ASP A 121 -7.69 -14.58 1.88
CA ASP A 121 -7.11 -15.12 3.11
C ASP A 121 -7.43 -14.27 4.37
N GLY A 122 -8.27 -13.25 4.22
CA GLY A 122 -8.69 -12.35 5.29
C GLY A 122 -7.65 -11.32 5.70
N GLN A 123 -6.48 -11.24 5.05
CA GLN A 123 -5.52 -10.17 5.33
C GLN A 123 -6.11 -8.80 4.94
N LEU A 124 -5.86 -7.80 5.78
CA LEU A 124 -6.27 -6.43 5.52
C LEU A 124 -5.06 -5.63 5.04
N PHE A 125 -5.14 -5.18 3.79
CA PHE A 125 -4.17 -4.30 3.16
C PHE A 125 -4.74 -2.89 3.09
N SER A 126 -3.94 -1.91 3.51
CA SER A 126 -4.33 -0.51 3.62
C SER A 126 -3.44 0.32 2.72
N ILE A 127 -4.05 1.19 1.93
CA ILE A 127 -3.35 2.13 1.07
C ILE A 127 -3.70 3.54 1.51
N ARG A 128 -2.70 4.40 1.53
CA ARG A 128 -2.83 5.84 1.72
C ARG A 128 -2.37 6.53 0.44
N HIS A 129 -3.20 7.42 -0.08
CA HIS A 129 -2.90 8.23 -1.25
C HIS A 129 -3.05 9.71 -0.88
N ASP A 130 -1.98 10.49 -1.00
CA ASP A 130 -2.09 11.94 -0.96
C ASP A 130 -2.46 12.46 -2.35
N ARG A 131 -3.65 13.04 -2.50
CA ARG A 131 -4.07 13.57 -3.80
C ARG A 131 -3.41 14.91 -4.15
N ASN A 132 -2.75 15.57 -3.20
CA ASN A 132 -2.01 16.81 -3.45
C ASN A 132 -0.64 16.54 -4.07
N THR A 133 0.11 15.61 -3.48
CA THR A 133 1.47 15.24 -3.93
C THR A 133 1.51 14.02 -4.84
N ASP A 134 0.38 13.31 -4.95
CA ASP A 134 0.25 12.03 -5.65
C ASP A 134 1.16 10.92 -5.06
N ALA A 135 1.52 11.06 -3.78
CA ALA A 135 2.32 10.11 -3.02
C ALA A 135 1.46 8.94 -2.53
N TRP A 136 2.03 7.74 -2.56
CA TRP A 136 1.37 6.50 -2.18
C TRP A 136 2.12 5.83 -1.03
N GLY A 137 1.36 5.27 -0.09
CA GLY A 137 1.86 4.41 0.97
C GLY A 137 1.00 3.17 1.10
N ALA A 138 1.61 2.07 1.50
CA ALA A 138 0.92 0.80 1.74
C ALA A 138 1.34 0.21 3.08
N GLY A 139 0.40 -0.46 3.73
CA GLY A 139 0.63 -1.23 4.94
C GLY A 139 -0.32 -2.40 5.00
N TYR A 140 0.10 -3.48 5.66
CA TYR A 140 -0.77 -4.61 5.95
C TYR A 140 -0.98 -4.72 7.45
N MET A 141 -2.16 -5.19 7.85
CA MET A 141 -2.43 -5.53 9.24
C MET A 141 -1.91 -6.95 9.44
N GLY A 142 -0.64 -7.09 9.84
CA GLY A 142 -0.04 -8.41 10.11
C GLY A 142 -0.89 -9.23 11.07
N GLY A 143 -0.57 -10.52 11.27
CA GLY A 143 -1.39 -11.60 11.86
C GLY A 143 -2.03 -11.42 13.26
N ARG A 144 -2.18 -10.19 13.72
CA ARG A 144 -2.93 -9.69 14.87
C ARG A 144 -4.43 -9.78 14.69
N PHE A 145 -4.95 -9.55 13.50
CA PHE A 145 -6.34 -9.88 13.15
C PHE A 145 -6.42 -10.17 11.65
N TYR A 146 -7.38 -11.01 11.28
CA TYR A 146 -7.70 -11.29 9.89
C TYR A 146 -9.22 -11.36 9.77
N LEU A 147 -9.74 -10.88 8.66
CA LEU A 147 -11.15 -10.67 8.42
C LEU A 147 -11.80 -11.93 7.80
N GLN A 148 -11.62 -13.11 8.40
CA GLN A 148 -12.22 -14.36 7.94
C GLN A 148 -12.57 -15.28 9.13
N ASP A 149 -13.30 -16.36 8.84
CA ASP A 149 -13.62 -17.41 9.81
C ASP A 149 -12.36 -17.87 10.58
N GLY A 150 -12.50 -18.05 11.89
CA GLY A 150 -11.43 -18.55 12.75
C GLY A 150 -10.59 -17.48 13.47
N MET A 151 -10.87 -16.18 13.30
CA MET A 151 -10.12 -15.04 13.88
C MET A 151 -9.72 -15.20 15.36
N GLY A 152 -10.57 -15.84 16.17
CA GLY A 152 -10.34 -16.08 17.59
C GLY A 152 -10.42 -14.80 18.44
N SER A 153 -10.44 -14.97 19.76
CA SER A 153 -10.68 -13.86 20.71
C SER A 153 -9.60 -12.77 20.65
N GLY A 154 -8.34 -13.15 20.46
CA GLY A 154 -7.23 -12.19 20.30
C GLY A 154 -7.38 -11.30 19.07
N GLY A 155 -7.75 -11.89 17.93
CA GLY A 155 -8.01 -11.15 16.70
C GLY A 155 -9.25 -10.26 16.80
N MET A 156 -10.32 -10.75 17.43
CA MET A 156 -11.52 -9.94 17.67
C MET A 156 -11.23 -8.72 18.54
N GLY A 157 -10.43 -8.86 19.60
CA GLY A 157 -10.00 -7.73 20.42
C GLY A 157 -9.15 -6.71 19.66
N ASN A 158 -8.31 -7.16 18.73
CA ASN A 158 -7.52 -6.29 17.86
C ASN A 158 -8.40 -5.55 16.85
N LEU A 159 -9.32 -6.24 16.19
CA LEU A 159 -10.29 -5.64 15.27
C LEU A 159 -11.14 -4.58 16.00
N LYS A 160 -11.66 -4.90 17.19
CA LYS A 160 -12.42 -3.95 18.02
C LYS A 160 -11.66 -2.64 18.23
N ARG A 161 -10.40 -2.72 18.68
CA ARG A 161 -9.55 -1.55 18.93
C ARG A 161 -9.34 -0.74 17.66
N PHE A 162 -9.09 -1.41 16.54
CA PHE A 162 -8.92 -0.75 15.24
C PHE A 162 -10.21 -0.02 14.79
N LEU A 163 -11.38 -0.67 14.87
CA LEU A 163 -12.66 -0.04 14.53
C LEU A 163 -12.99 1.15 15.44
N GLN A 164 -12.73 1.03 16.74
CA GLN A 164 -12.88 2.12 17.70
C GLN A 164 -11.95 3.29 17.38
N PHE A 165 -10.70 3.02 16.97
CA PHE A 165 -9.78 4.05 16.49
C PHE A 165 -10.34 4.78 15.26
N LEU A 166 -10.84 4.05 14.26
CA LEU A 166 -11.42 4.67 13.06
C LEU A 166 -12.62 5.58 13.39
N LYS A 167 -13.52 5.14 14.30
CA LYS A 167 -14.64 5.95 14.80
C LYS A 167 -14.19 7.17 15.59
N ALA A 168 -13.27 6.98 16.54
CA ALA A 168 -12.79 8.03 17.44
C ALA A 168 -12.01 9.12 16.71
N ARG A 169 -11.34 8.79 15.62
CA ARG A 169 -10.66 9.80 14.81
C ARG A 169 -11.60 10.50 13.82
N ARG A 170 -12.89 10.09 13.77
CA ARG A 170 -13.81 10.38 12.66
C ARG A 170 -13.02 10.45 11.39
N ILE A 171 -12.20 9.43 11.12
CA ILE A 171 -11.41 9.52 9.92
C ILE A 171 -12.47 9.58 8.85
N HIS A 172 -12.63 10.79 8.27
CA HIS A 172 -13.58 11.14 7.23
C HIS A 172 -13.02 10.53 5.96
N LEU A 173 -12.73 9.24 6.08
CA LEU A 173 -12.15 8.44 5.08
C LEU A 173 -13.23 8.48 4.01
N LYS A 174 -12.86 9.01 2.87
CA LYS A 174 -13.21 8.29 1.66
C LYS A 174 -12.45 6.95 1.70
N ALA A 175 -12.74 6.13 2.72
CA ALA A 175 -12.27 4.76 2.87
C ALA A 175 -13.30 3.98 2.14
N ASP A 176 -12.89 3.59 0.96
CA ASP A 176 -13.61 2.58 0.26
C ASP A 176 -13.07 1.24 0.77
N SER A 177 -13.99 0.41 1.25
CA SER A 177 -13.73 -0.99 1.53
C SER A 177 -13.84 -1.79 0.24
N PHE A 178 -12.92 -2.72 0.07
CA PHE A 178 -12.92 -3.61 -1.08
C PHE A 178 -12.60 -5.02 -0.68
N ASP A 179 -12.99 -5.96 -1.53
CA ASP A 179 -12.57 -7.34 -1.48
C ASP A 179 -11.75 -7.71 -2.72
N ARG A 180 -10.78 -8.60 -2.51
CA ARG A 180 -10.06 -9.31 -3.57
C ARG A 180 -10.21 -10.81 -3.39
N ALA A 181 -10.40 -11.50 -4.51
CA ALA A 181 -10.52 -12.95 -4.56
C ALA A 181 -9.15 -13.66 -4.49
N GLU A 182 -8.06 -12.92 -4.71
CA GLU A 182 -6.69 -13.39 -4.58
C GLU A 182 -6.27 -13.36 -3.10
N ASN A 183 -5.22 -14.10 -2.75
CA ASN A 183 -4.57 -13.97 -1.45
C ASN A 183 -3.68 -12.72 -1.43
N SER A 184 -3.22 -12.31 -0.25
CA SER A 184 -2.30 -11.17 -0.11
C SER A 184 -0.85 -11.48 -0.54
N ASP A 185 -0.65 -12.59 -1.25
CA ASP A 185 0.64 -12.88 -1.86
C ASP A 185 1.02 -11.72 -2.80
N ASP A 186 2.31 -11.39 -2.87
CA ASP A 186 2.84 -10.39 -3.79
C ASP A 186 2.41 -8.92 -3.54
N THR A 187 1.87 -8.56 -2.37
CA THR A 187 1.55 -7.14 -2.05
C THR A 187 2.72 -6.17 -2.17
N GLY A 188 3.95 -6.68 -2.10
CA GLY A 188 5.17 -5.91 -2.28
C GLY A 188 5.63 -5.76 -3.74
N LEU A 189 5.09 -6.57 -4.66
CA LEU A 189 5.56 -6.63 -6.05
C LEU A 189 4.92 -5.56 -6.94
N HIS A 190 3.76 -5.04 -6.55
CA HIS A 190 3.01 -4.02 -7.29
C HIS A 190 3.02 -2.68 -6.57
N HIS A 191 3.07 -1.59 -7.33
CA HIS A 191 2.91 -0.25 -6.80
C HIS A 191 1.50 -0.11 -6.17
N PRO A 192 1.32 0.60 -5.04
CA PRO A 192 0.03 0.67 -4.33
C PRO A 192 -1.16 1.10 -5.20
N CYS A 193 -0.92 1.95 -6.20
CA CYS A 193 -1.98 2.36 -7.13
C CYS A 193 -2.59 1.19 -7.92
N TYR A 194 -1.88 0.07 -8.13
CA TYR A 194 -2.42 -1.15 -8.75
C TYR A 194 -3.64 -1.68 -8.00
N TYR A 195 -3.54 -1.68 -6.68
CA TYR A 195 -4.61 -2.15 -5.82
C TYR A 195 -5.76 -1.14 -5.72
N ALA A 196 -5.53 0.13 -6.01
CA ALA A 196 -6.53 1.19 -5.93
C ALA A 196 -7.33 1.43 -7.23
N ARG A 197 -7.10 0.67 -8.31
CA ARG A 197 -7.79 0.89 -9.59
C ARG A 197 -9.18 0.26 -9.62
N ASN A 198 -10.13 0.97 -10.24
CA ASN A 198 -11.52 0.53 -10.39
C ASN A 198 -11.68 -0.86 -11.02
N SER A 199 -10.84 -1.23 -11.99
CA SER A 199 -10.89 -2.56 -12.63
C SER A 199 -10.48 -3.70 -11.69
N ALA A 200 -9.77 -3.37 -10.62
CA ALA A 200 -9.12 -4.31 -9.73
C ALA A 200 -9.76 -4.30 -8.32
N LEU A 201 -10.92 -3.65 -8.20
CA LEU A 201 -11.60 -3.38 -6.94
C LEU A 201 -13.07 -3.78 -7.03
N ALA A 202 -13.49 -4.75 -6.22
CA ALA A 202 -14.90 -4.97 -5.92
C ALA A 202 -15.26 -4.09 -4.73
N GLN A 203 -15.87 -2.93 -4.96
CA GLN A 203 -16.29 -2.05 -3.88
C GLN A 203 -17.34 -2.75 -3.02
N THR A 204 -17.10 -2.81 -1.72
CA THR A 204 -17.99 -3.41 -0.74
C THR A 204 -18.22 -2.45 0.42
N ASP A 205 -19.22 -2.75 1.23
CA ASP A 205 -19.63 -1.95 2.39
C ASP A 205 -19.26 -2.62 3.71
N TRP A 206 -18.33 -3.60 3.71
CA TRP A 206 -17.96 -4.34 4.92
C TRP A 206 -17.48 -3.40 6.04
N LEU A 207 -16.71 -2.35 5.71
CA LEU A 207 -16.20 -1.42 6.71
C LEU A 207 -17.34 -0.57 7.31
N PRO A 208 -18.19 0.11 6.51
CA PRO A 208 -19.40 0.76 7.01
C PRO A 208 -20.27 -0.16 7.87
N GLN A 209 -20.48 -1.41 7.45
CA GLN A 209 -21.26 -2.38 8.21
C GLN A 209 -20.65 -2.62 9.61
N LEU A 210 -19.35 -2.92 9.70
CA LEU A 210 -18.68 -3.15 10.99
C LEU A 210 -18.72 -1.92 11.90
N LEU A 211 -18.52 -0.72 11.35
CA LEU A 211 -18.56 0.52 12.13
C LEU A 211 -19.95 0.82 12.71
N GLN A 212 -21.01 0.32 12.04
CA GLN A 212 -22.40 0.38 12.52
C GLN A 212 -22.77 -0.77 13.46
N GLY A 213 -21.84 -1.70 13.71
CA GLY A 213 -22.06 -2.87 14.54
C GLY A 213 -22.75 -4.04 13.81
N ASN A 214 -22.75 -4.03 12.48
CA ASN A 214 -23.30 -5.09 11.65
C ASN A 214 -22.19 -6.03 11.17
N LEU A 215 -22.47 -7.33 11.15
CA LEU A 215 -21.56 -8.33 10.63
C LEU A 215 -21.74 -8.46 9.10
N PRO A 216 -20.68 -8.26 8.29
CA PRO A 216 -20.76 -8.52 6.85
C PRO A 216 -21.05 -9.99 6.55
N ASP A 217 -21.84 -10.25 5.50
CA ASP A 217 -22.13 -11.60 5.03
C ASP A 217 -20.82 -12.38 4.77
N ARG A 218 -20.78 -13.66 5.17
CA ARG A 218 -19.66 -14.62 4.95
C ARG A 218 -18.38 -14.40 5.78
N TRP A 219 -18.44 -13.64 6.88
CA TRP A 219 -17.26 -13.37 7.72
C TRP A 219 -17.09 -14.26 8.96
N ALA A 220 -18.17 -14.84 9.47
CA ALA A 220 -18.12 -15.73 10.62
C ALA A 220 -19.23 -16.78 10.56
N SER A 221 -18.85 -18.05 10.74
CA SER A 221 -19.77 -19.16 10.98
C SER A 221 -20.33 -19.18 12.42
N ASP A 222 -19.63 -18.59 13.39
CA ASP A 222 -20.14 -18.28 14.75
C ASP A 222 -20.14 -16.76 14.99
N ALA A 223 -21.32 -16.16 14.83
CA ALA A 223 -21.48 -14.72 14.88
C ALA A 223 -21.66 -14.16 16.30
N SER A 224 -21.78 -15.00 17.33
CA SER A 224 -22.26 -14.55 18.65
C SER A 224 -21.26 -13.64 19.38
N GLU A 225 -20.01 -14.08 19.55
CA GLU A 225 -18.94 -13.26 20.16
C GLU A 225 -18.61 -12.02 19.31
N LEU A 226 -18.62 -12.18 17.99
CA LEU A 226 -18.33 -11.11 17.06
C LEU A 226 -19.43 -10.03 17.07
N ASN A 227 -20.71 -10.43 17.13
CA ASN A 227 -21.84 -9.52 17.29
C ASN A 227 -21.79 -8.76 18.63
N TYR A 228 -21.39 -9.44 19.72
CA TYR A 228 -21.21 -8.76 21.01
C TYR A 228 -20.13 -7.67 20.89
N MET A 229 -18.96 -8.01 20.35
CA MET A 229 -17.87 -7.06 20.10
C MET A 229 -18.34 -5.88 19.22
N LEU A 230 -19.08 -6.16 18.15
CA LEU A 230 -19.60 -5.15 17.24
C LEU A 230 -20.63 -4.23 17.89
N SER A 231 -21.41 -4.72 18.86
CA SER A 231 -22.29 -3.86 19.65
C SER A 231 -21.50 -2.85 20.50
N GLU A 232 -20.37 -3.26 21.08
CA GLU A 232 -19.46 -2.35 21.77
C GLU A 232 -18.78 -1.34 20.84
N VAL A 233 -18.52 -1.70 19.57
CA VAL A 233 -18.02 -0.77 18.54
C VAL A 233 -19.10 0.25 18.19
N ARG A 234 -20.34 -0.19 17.95
CA ARG A 234 -21.48 0.69 17.66
C ARG A 234 -21.70 1.73 18.76
N ASP A 235 -21.63 1.29 20.02
CA ASP A 235 -21.92 2.12 21.18
C ASP A 235 -20.72 3.00 21.60
N ALA A 236 -19.53 2.77 21.03
CA ALA A 236 -18.36 3.62 21.26
C ALA A 236 -18.61 5.06 20.73
N PRO A 237 -18.15 6.10 21.45
CA PRO A 237 -18.36 7.48 21.05
C PRO A 237 -17.64 7.78 19.74
N ASP A 238 -18.32 8.50 18.84
CA ASP A 238 -17.66 9.11 17.71
C ASP A 238 -16.71 10.21 18.21
N GLY A 239 -15.57 10.37 17.55
CA GLY A 239 -14.67 11.49 17.83
C GLY A 239 -15.35 12.84 17.71
N THR A 240 -14.82 13.88 18.34
CA THR A 240 -15.09 15.26 17.93
C THR A 240 -14.31 15.56 16.66
N ALA A 241 -14.97 16.09 15.62
CA ALA A 241 -14.27 16.56 14.43
C ALA A 241 -13.28 17.67 14.85
N ILE A 242 -12.00 17.48 14.56
CA ILE A 242 -10.95 18.49 14.73
C ILE A 242 -10.82 19.27 13.43
#